data_AF-A0A161RBI8-F1
#
_entry.id   AF-A0A161RBI8-F1
#
_cell.length_a   1.000
_cell.length_b   1.000
_cell.length_c   1.000
_cell.angle_alpha   90.00
_cell.angle_beta   90.00
_cell.angle_gamma   90.00
#
_symmetry.space_group_name_H-M   'P 1'
#
loop_
_entity.id
_entity.type
_entity.pdbx_description
1 polymer ?
#
loop_
_entity_poly.entity_id
_entity_poly.type
_entity_poly.pdbx_seq_one_letter_code
_entity_poly.pdbx_strand_id
1 'polypeptide(L)'
;MSVLPDFDSVEFPPALKALRKRLGLSRTALAQQVQLSTAAIQRYEAQDASHIKPSREAYERLCAALSALLAEAPPAAPAAAEASAAPPPSPAAAPTPASLADVKLSEATLEQLIARAKLLGAKKVTVEF
;
A
#
# COMPACT_ATOMS: atom_id res chain seq x y z
N MET A 1 -8.34 5.61 -24.06
CA MET A 1 -8.97 4.40 -23.49
C MET A 1 -9.08 4.63 -21.99
N SER A 2 -10.25 4.99 -21.48
CA SER A 2 -10.43 5.23 -20.05
C SER A 2 -10.55 3.88 -19.33
N VAL A 3 -9.60 3.57 -18.44
CA VAL A 3 -9.59 2.33 -17.64
C VAL A 3 -10.58 2.36 -16.47
N LEU A 4 -11.10 3.54 -16.13
CA LEU A 4 -12.10 3.76 -15.09
C LEU A 4 -13.33 4.47 -15.67
N PRO A 5 -14.53 4.25 -15.09
CA PRO A 5 -15.71 5.07 -15.33
C PRO A 5 -15.49 6.49 -14.78
N ASP A 6 -16.31 7.44 -15.22
CA ASP A 6 -16.25 8.83 -14.78
C ASP A 6 -16.27 8.97 -13.25
N PHE A 7 -15.48 9.91 -12.72
CA PHE A 7 -15.41 10.18 -11.27
C PHE A 7 -16.73 10.66 -10.66
N ASP A 8 -17.67 11.13 -11.48
CA ASP A 8 -19.01 11.51 -11.06
C ASP A 8 -19.95 10.29 -10.91
N SER A 9 -19.58 9.15 -11.51
CA SER A 9 -20.42 7.96 -11.55
C SER A 9 -20.42 7.22 -10.21
N VAL A 10 -21.59 6.70 -9.82
CA VAL A 10 -21.76 5.85 -8.63
C VAL A 10 -20.97 4.54 -8.71
N GLU A 11 -20.58 4.13 -9.92
CA GLU A 11 -19.78 2.94 -10.17
C GLU A 11 -18.27 3.18 -10.01
N PHE A 12 -17.83 4.44 -9.86
CA PHE A 12 -16.42 4.77 -9.72
C PHE A 12 -15.76 4.14 -8.48
N PRO A 13 -16.31 4.27 -7.26
CA PRO A 13 -15.70 3.66 -6.07
C PRO A 13 -15.55 2.13 -6.15
N PRO A 14 -16.59 1.35 -6.53
CA PRO A 14 -16.44 -0.09 -6.68
C PRO A 14 -15.54 -0.48 -7.86
N ALA A 15 -15.55 0.26 -8.97
CA ALA A 15 -14.68 -0.01 -10.12
C ALA A 15 -13.20 0.22 -9.78
N LEU A 16 -12.87 1.32 -9.11
CA LEU A 16 -11.51 1.62 -8.64
C LEU A 16 -11.00 0.52 -7.70
N LYS A 17 -11.83 0.11 -6.75
CA LYS A 17 -11.51 -0.97 -5.80
C LYS A 17 -11.32 -2.32 -6.50
N ALA A 18 -12.17 -2.65 -7.46
CA ALA A 18 -12.07 -3.89 -8.23
C ALA A 18 -10.79 -3.90 -9.08
N LEU A 19 -10.48 -2.79 -9.75
CA LEU A 19 -9.30 -2.68 -10.59
C LEU A 19 -8.01 -2.75 -9.77
N ARG A 20 -7.94 -2.05 -8.64
CA ARG A 20 -6.82 -2.14 -7.70
C ARG A 20 -6.62 -3.59 -7.21
N LYS A 21 -7.70 -4.27 -6.85
CA LYS A 21 -7.65 -5.68 -6.43
C LYS A 21 -7.17 -6.60 -7.56
N ARG A 22 -7.64 -6.38 -8.78
CA ARG A 22 -7.23 -7.15 -9.97
C ARG A 22 -5.73 -7.02 -10.24
N LEU A 23 -5.17 -5.83 -10.01
CA LEU A 23 -3.74 -5.55 -10.14
C LEU A 23 -2.91 -6.00 -8.91
N GLY A 24 -3.54 -6.52 -7.86
CA GLY A 24 -2.84 -6.93 -6.63
C GLY A 24 -2.25 -5.78 -5.80
N LEU A 25 -2.66 -4.54 -6.06
CA LEU A 25 -2.09 -3.34 -5.42
C LEU A 25 -2.73 -3.07 -4.05
N SER A 26 -1.90 -2.67 -3.09
CA SER A 26 -2.40 -2.11 -1.82
C SER A 26 -2.86 -0.66 -2.02
N ARG A 27 -3.72 -0.15 -1.12
CA ARG A 27 -4.16 1.26 -1.17
C ARG A 27 -2.97 2.22 -1.04
N THR A 28 -2.02 1.88 -0.19
CA THR A 28 -0.79 2.64 0.01
C THR A 28 0.08 2.63 -1.24
N ALA A 29 0.22 1.48 -1.92
CA ALA A 29 0.99 1.39 -3.16
C ALA A 29 0.35 2.23 -4.27
N LEU A 30 -0.98 2.16 -4.43
CA LEU A 30 -1.69 3.01 -5.39
C LEU A 30 -1.51 4.49 -5.05
N ALA A 31 -1.67 4.85 -3.77
CA ALA A 31 -1.51 6.23 -3.27
C ALA A 31 -0.12 6.79 -3.58
N GLN A 32 0.95 6.02 -3.34
CA GLN A 32 2.32 6.39 -3.69
C GLN A 32 2.49 6.60 -5.19
N GLN A 33 1.94 5.70 -6.01
CA GLN A 33 2.04 5.77 -7.47
C GLN A 33 1.38 7.02 -8.06
N VAL A 34 0.24 7.44 -7.50
CA VAL A 34 -0.48 8.63 -7.94
C VAL A 34 -0.13 9.90 -7.16
N GLN A 35 0.85 9.81 -6.24
CA GLN A 35 1.24 10.89 -5.33
C GLN A 35 0.05 11.51 -4.57
N LEU A 36 -0.87 10.66 -4.13
CA LEU A 36 -1.99 11.05 -3.27
C LEU A 36 -1.84 10.43 -1.88
N SER A 37 -2.57 10.99 -0.92
CA SER A 37 -2.62 10.41 0.42
C SER A 37 -3.40 9.09 0.41
N THR A 38 -2.96 8.10 1.20
CA THR A 38 -3.68 6.82 1.36
C THR A 38 -5.13 7.03 1.83
N ALA A 39 -5.35 8.05 2.68
CA ALA A 39 -6.69 8.46 3.11
C ALA A 39 -7.55 8.98 1.96
N ALA A 40 -6.97 9.67 0.97
CA ALA A 40 -7.70 10.13 -0.20
C ALA A 40 -8.16 8.93 -1.04
N ILE A 41 -7.28 7.97 -1.31
CA ILE A 41 -7.63 6.71 -2.00
C ILE A 41 -8.73 5.96 -1.24
N GLN A 42 -8.63 5.88 0.09
CA GLN A 42 -9.66 5.23 0.90
C GLN A 42 -11.02 5.92 0.78
N ARG A 43 -11.05 7.25 0.74
CA ARG A 43 -12.28 8.03 0.53
C ARG A 43 -12.83 7.92 -0.88
N TYR A 44 -11.97 7.75 -1.89
CA TYR A 44 -12.39 7.51 -3.27
C TYR A 44 -12.98 6.10 -3.48
N GLU A 45 -12.48 5.10 -2.74
CA GLU A 45 -13.04 3.74 -2.73
C GLU A 45 -14.22 3.56 -1.77
N ALA A 46 -14.49 4.53 -0.90
CA ALA A 46 -15.59 4.47 0.05
C ALA A 46 -16.93 4.54 -0.71
N GLN A 47 -17.88 3.70 -0.31
CA GLN A 47 -19.25 3.71 -0.83
C GLN A 47 -20.24 4.31 0.15
N ASP A 48 -19.76 4.65 1.34
CA ASP A 48 -20.53 5.21 2.45
C ASP A 48 -20.42 6.75 2.48
N ALA A 49 -20.96 7.38 3.53
CA ALA A 49 -20.96 8.83 3.71
C ALA A 49 -19.57 9.51 3.71
N SER A 50 -18.49 8.73 3.77
CA SER A 50 -17.10 9.22 3.70
C SER A 50 -16.55 9.35 2.27
N HIS A 51 -17.37 9.05 1.24
CA HIS A 51 -16.98 9.19 -0.15
C HIS A 51 -16.74 10.66 -0.52
N ILE A 52 -15.59 10.95 -1.12
CA ILE A 52 -15.25 12.26 -1.64
C ILE A 52 -14.96 12.13 -3.13
N LYS A 53 -15.49 13.04 -3.94
CA LYS A 53 -15.17 13.09 -5.38
C LYS A 53 -13.70 13.51 -5.58
N PRO A 54 -12.89 12.76 -6.34
CA PRO A 54 -11.56 13.20 -6.70
C PRO A 54 -11.63 14.45 -7.57
N SER A 55 -10.63 15.33 -7.46
CA SER A 55 -10.45 16.41 -8.43
C SER A 55 -10.11 15.84 -9.81
N ARG A 56 -10.39 16.61 -10.88
CA ARG A 56 -10.08 16.20 -12.26
C ARG A 56 -8.62 15.77 -12.43
N GLU A 57 -7.70 16.52 -11.82
CA GLU A 57 -6.26 16.22 -11.86
C GLU A 57 -5.91 14.92 -11.11
N ALA A 58 -6.55 14.65 -9.97
CA ALA A 58 -6.37 13.40 -9.23
C ALA A 58 -6.93 12.20 -10.00
N TYR A 59 -8.06 12.38 -10.68
CA TYR A 59 -8.66 11.36 -11.55
C TYR A 59 -7.76 11.05 -12.75
N GLU A 60 -7.20 12.08 -13.42
CA GLU A 60 -6.26 11.89 -14.52
C GLU A 60 -5.00 11.14 -14.07
N ARG A 61 -4.44 11.48 -12.90
CA ARG A 61 -3.31 10.74 -12.29
C ARG A 61 -3.66 9.27 -12.02
N LEU A 62 -4.84 9.00 -11.47
CA LEU A 62 -5.33 7.64 -11.23
C LEU A 62 -5.43 6.85 -12.54
N CYS A 63 -6.09 7.40 -13.55
CA CYS A 63 -6.23 6.77 -14.85
C CYS A 63 -4.88 6.50 -15.52
N ALA A 64 -3.94 7.46 -15.46
CA ALA A 64 -2.61 7.32 -16.02
C ALA A 64 -1.81 6.21 -15.32
N ALA A 65 -1.77 6.23 -13.97
CA ALA A 65 -1.05 5.23 -13.19
C ALA A 65 -1.62 3.82 -13.41
N LEU A 66 -2.95 3.68 -13.40
CA LEU A 66 -3.61 2.38 -13.59
C LEU A 66 -3.41 1.86 -15.02
N SER A 67 -3.45 2.73 -16.03
CA SER A 67 -3.15 2.36 -17.42
C SER A 67 -1.70 1.91 -17.58
N ALA A 68 -0.76 2.62 -16.95
CA ALA A 68 0.66 2.24 -16.96
C ALA A 68 0.88 0.87 -16.30
N LEU A 69 0.26 0.63 -15.13
CA LEU A 69 0.33 -0.65 -14.44
C LEU A 69 -0.33 -1.80 -15.22
N LEU A 70 -1.39 -1.53 -15.98
CA LEU A 70 -1.97 -2.51 -16.90
C LEU A 70 -1.05 -2.81 -18.08
N ALA A 71 -0.34 -1.81 -18.60
CA ALA A 71 0.60 -1.96 -19.71
C ALA A 71 1.92 -2.64 -19.28
N GLU A 72 2.34 -2.43 -18.02
CA GLU A 72 3.57 -2.96 -17.43
C GLU A 72 3.42 -4.40 -16.89
N ALA A 73 2.28 -5.04 -17.13
CA ALA A 73 2.06 -6.46 -16.82
C ALA A 73 2.60 -7.40 -17.94
N PRO A 74 3.93 -7.49 -18.11
CA PRO A 74 4.62 -8.77 -18.15
C PRO A 74 5.73 -8.88 -17.06
N PRO A 75 6.18 -10.09 -16.69
CA PRO A 75 6.78 -10.35 -15.38
C PRO A 75 8.29 -10.06 -15.37
N ALA A 76 8.74 -9.02 -14.67
CA ALA A 76 10.12 -8.89 -14.15
C ALA A 76 10.21 -7.62 -13.31
N ALA A 77 10.26 -7.74 -11.99
CA ALA A 77 11.49 -7.60 -11.21
C ALA A 77 11.46 -6.27 -10.43
N PRO A 78 11.92 -6.30 -9.16
CA PRO A 78 11.69 -5.22 -8.22
C PRO A 78 12.43 -3.96 -8.65
N ALA A 79 11.71 -2.84 -8.50
CA ALA A 79 12.22 -1.51 -8.19
C ALA A 79 13.70 -1.48 -7.78
N ALA A 80 14.56 -1.26 -8.76
CA ALA A 80 15.86 -0.64 -8.58
C ALA A 80 15.83 0.69 -9.33
N ALA A 81 15.24 1.69 -8.68
CA ALA A 81 15.60 3.08 -8.91
C ALA A 81 16.08 3.62 -7.56
N GLU A 82 17.24 3.13 -7.14
CA GLU A 82 18.04 3.76 -6.11
C GLU A 82 18.79 4.96 -6.73
N ALA A 83 18.68 6.10 -6.02
CA ALA A 83 19.67 7.15 -5.83
C ALA A 83 20.05 8.09 -7.00
N SER A 84 20.04 9.42 -6.74
CA SER A 84 21.22 10.07 -6.13
C SER A 84 21.12 11.61 -6.07
N ALA A 85 21.30 12.16 -4.86
CA ALA A 85 22.16 13.33 -4.64
C ALA A 85 23.09 12.96 -3.47
N ALA A 86 24.38 12.78 -3.78
CA ALA A 86 25.48 12.31 -2.91
C ALA A 86 26.56 13.41 -2.74
N PRO A 87 27.67 13.26 -1.96
CA PRO A 87 28.73 12.25 -2.19
C PRO A 87 29.34 11.51 -0.95
N PRO A 88 30.20 10.46 -1.15
CA PRO A 88 30.77 9.49 -0.17
C PRO A 88 32.29 9.78 0.13
N PRO A 89 33.21 8.89 0.66
CA PRO A 89 33.11 7.46 1.07
C PRO A 89 33.86 7.04 2.38
N SER A 90 33.56 5.84 2.93
CA SER A 90 34.55 4.78 3.28
C SER A 90 33.95 3.61 4.09
N PRO A 91 34.55 2.40 4.00
CA PRO A 91 33.86 1.13 4.09
C PRO A 91 34.05 0.41 5.44
N ALA A 92 33.05 -0.31 5.93
CA ALA A 92 33.26 -1.55 6.69
C ALA A 92 31.94 -2.24 7.05
N ALA A 93 31.98 -3.57 6.90
CA ALA A 93 31.26 -4.59 7.66
C ALA A 93 29.76 -4.82 7.39
N ALA A 94 29.48 -5.88 6.63
CA ALA A 94 28.50 -6.88 7.09
C ALA A 94 29.07 -7.61 8.34
N PRO A 95 28.32 -8.30 9.24
CA PRO A 95 27.10 -9.07 8.94
C PRO A 95 26.07 -9.21 10.11
N THR A 96 25.16 -10.19 9.97
CA THR A 96 24.42 -10.99 10.98
C THR A 96 22.97 -10.65 11.41
N PRO A 97 22.13 -11.70 11.61
CA PRO A 97 20.69 -11.64 11.81
C PRO A 97 20.32 -11.51 13.28
N ALA A 98 19.02 -11.27 13.53
CA ALA A 98 18.36 -11.19 14.83
C ALA A 98 18.57 -9.88 15.62
N SER A 99 17.53 -9.05 15.60
CA SER A 99 17.08 -8.43 16.84
C SER A 99 15.56 -8.31 16.84
N LEU A 100 14.92 -9.34 17.39
CA LEU A 100 13.49 -9.42 17.69
C LEU A 100 13.10 -8.54 18.90
N ALA A 101 13.87 -7.48 19.18
CA ALA A 101 13.78 -6.70 20.41
C ALA A 101 13.13 -5.31 20.25
N ASP A 102 12.95 -4.81 19.03
CA ASP A 102 12.37 -3.47 18.81
C ASP A 102 11.21 -3.47 17.79
N VAL A 103 10.39 -4.52 17.79
CA VAL A 103 9.12 -4.46 17.04
C VAL A 103 8.13 -3.70 17.92
N LYS A 104 7.92 -2.42 17.58
CA LYS A 104 6.81 -1.60 18.11
C LYS A 104 5.52 -2.40 17.98
N LEU A 105 4.79 -2.54 19.09
CA LEU A 105 3.53 -3.30 19.16
C LEU A 105 2.52 -2.87 18.08
N SER A 106 2.60 -1.62 17.64
CA SER A 106 1.77 -1.03 16.58
C SER A 106 2.06 -1.56 15.16
N GLU A 107 3.22 -2.15 14.93
CA GLU A 107 3.63 -2.75 13.65
C GLU A 107 3.76 -4.27 13.74
N ALA A 108 3.63 -4.84 14.94
CA ALA A 108 3.67 -6.28 15.15
C ALA A 108 2.41 -6.95 14.57
N THR A 109 2.61 -7.96 13.75
CA THR A 109 1.50 -8.75 13.20
C THR A 109 0.82 -9.56 14.31
N LEU A 110 -0.47 -9.89 14.15
CA LEU A 110 -1.23 -10.66 15.14
C LEU A 110 -0.51 -11.95 15.58
N GLU A 111 0.11 -12.65 14.63
CA GLU A 111 0.89 -13.88 14.89
C GLU A 111 2.14 -13.62 15.76
N GLN A 112 2.84 -12.50 15.53
CA GLN A 112 3.97 -12.08 16.35
C GLN A 112 3.54 -11.70 17.77
N LEU A 113 2.37 -11.07 17.92
CA LEU A 113 1.79 -10.75 19.23
C LEU A 113 1.39 -12.02 19.99
N ILE A 114 0.77 -12.99 19.32
CA ILE A 114 0.41 -14.29 19.90
C ILE A 114 1.66 -15.09 20.27
N ALA A 115 2.69 -15.12 19.41
CA ALA A 115 3.95 -15.80 19.68
C ALA A 115 4.68 -15.20 20.88
N ARG A 116 4.72 -13.86 20.99
CA ARG A 116 5.30 -13.14 22.13
C ARG A 116 4.51 -13.41 23.42
N ALA A 117 3.18 -13.40 23.37
CA ALA A 117 2.34 -13.72 24.51
C ALA A 117 2.56 -15.16 25.01
N LYS A 118 2.70 -16.13 24.09
CA LYS A 118 3.05 -17.52 24.43
C LYS A 118 4.45 -17.64 25.04
N LEU A 119 5.43 -16.91 24.51
CA LEU A 119 6.79 -16.86 25.07
C LEU A 119 6.83 -16.30 26.50
N LEU A 120 5.91 -15.39 26.83
CA LEU A 120 5.73 -14.85 28.18
C LEU A 120 4.89 -15.77 29.09
N GLY A 121 4.50 -16.96 28.62
CA GLY A 121 3.79 -17.98 29.40
C GLY A 121 2.26 -17.92 29.32
N ALA A 122 1.69 -17.15 28.38
CA ALA A 122 0.24 -17.12 28.20
C ALA A 122 -0.27 -18.45 27.62
N LYS A 123 -1.11 -19.16 28.39
CA LYS A 123 -1.74 -20.42 27.96
C LYS A 123 -2.92 -20.24 27.01
N LYS A 124 -3.57 -19.08 27.03
CA LYS A 124 -4.70 -18.75 26.15
C LYS A 124 -4.65 -17.28 25.79
N VAL A 125 -4.77 -16.97 24.51
CA VAL A 125 -4.83 -15.61 23.97
C VAL A 125 -6.15 -15.50 23.22
N THR A 126 -7.05 -14.64 23.69
CA THR A 126 -8.34 -14.36 23.06
C THR A 126 -8.27 -12.97 22.46
N VAL A 127 -8.66 -12.83 21.20
CA VAL A 127 -8.73 -11.55 20.48
C VAL A 127 -10.19 -11.32 20.11
N GLU A 128 -10.82 -10.34 20.76
CA GLU A 128 -12.14 -9.82 20.40
C GLU A 128 -11.97 -8.54 19.58
N PHE A 129 -12.79 -8.39 18.54
CA PHE A 129 -12.79 -7.26 17.62
C PHE A 129 -14.08 -6.46 17.79
#